data_AF-A0A3P0XFB7-F1
#
_entry.id   AF-A0A3P0XFB7-F1
#
_cell.length_a   1.000
_cell.length_b   1.000
_cell.length_c   1.000
_cell.angle_alpha   90.00
_cell.angle_beta   90.00
_cell.angle_gamma   90.00
#
_symmetry.space_group_name_H-M   'P 1'
#
loop_
_entity.id
_entity.type
_entity.pdbx_description
1 polymer ?
#
loop_
_entity_poly.entity_id
_entity_poly.type
_entity_poly.pdbx_seq_one_letter_code
_entity_poly.pdbx_strand_id
1 'polypeptide(L)'
;MQTLWCWRCKADVPMLDEAEFGELARLYDGAFRSVQKLRVEQGLTLTQAPVREMFEPVRKRYAEVTCGDDRYVNDARHHRLANYGPPCAQCGKPLRTVNAKLCGSCMHPVFP
;
A
#
# COMPACT_ATOMS: atom_id res chain seq x y z
N MET A 1 0.21 7.68 11.35
CA MET A 1 0.84 8.04 10.06
C MET A 1 2.27 8.59 10.21
N GLN A 2 3.23 7.99 9.48
CA GLN A 2 4.62 8.47 9.31
C GLN A 2 4.94 8.56 7.81
N THR A 3 5.68 9.57 7.38
CA THR A 3 6.17 9.64 5.99
C THR A 3 7.47 8.86 5.83
N LEU A 4 7.54 7.94 4.86
CA LEU A 4 8.74 7.19 4.51
C LEU A 4 8.94 7.10 3.00
N TRP A 5 10.18 6.86 2.59
CA TRP A 5 10.51 6.56 1.20
C TRP A 5 9.94 5.20 0.77
N CYS A 6 8.97 5.21 -0.16
CA CYS A 6 8.46 4.01 -0.79
C CYS A 6 9.35 3.61 -1.97
N TRP A 7 9.89 2.39 -1.92
CA TRP A 7 10.79 1.87 -2.95
C TRP A 7 10.12 1.62 -4.30
N ARG A 8 8.80 1.37 -4.30
CA ARG A 8 8.01 1.14 -5.51
C ARG A 8 7.62 2.46 -6.16
N CYS A 9 7.12 3.41 -5.36
CA CYS A 9 6.67 4.72 -5.85
C CYS A 9 7.84 5.68 -6.12
N LYS A 10 9.04 5.40 -5.58
CA LYS A 10 10.23 6.27 -5.65
C LYS A 10 9.94 7.69 -5.16
N ALA A 11 9.20 7.79 -4.07
CA ALA A 11 8.78 9.04 -3.44
C ALA A 11 8.63 8.84 -1.94
N ASP A 12 8.70 9.94 -1.19
CA ASP A 12 8.26 9.98 0.20
C ASP A 12 6.73 9.98 0.24
N VAL A 13 6.16 8.98 0.92
CA VAL A 13 4.71 8.75 0.98
C VAL A 13 4.26 8.58 2.43
N PRO A 14 3.02 9.00 2.77
CA PRO A 14 2.42 8.64 4.04
C PRO A 14 2.26 7.11 4.11
N MET A 15 2.82 6.52 5.16
CA MET A 15 2.69 5.11 5.48
C MET A 15 1.58 4.88 6.49
N LEU A 16 0.84 3.82 6.23
CA LEU A 16 -0.26 3.30 7.02
C LEU A 16 0.29 2.48 8.17
N ASP A 17 -0.16 2.74 9.39
CA ASP A 17 0.03 1.82 10.49
C ASP A 17 -0.84 0.56 10.32
N GLU A 18 -0.74 -0.37 11.27
CA GLU A 18 -1.45 -1.64 11.21
C GLU A 18 -2.97 -1.51 11.32
N ALA A 19 -3.46 -0.51 12.06
CA ALA A 19 -4.89 -0.26 12.19
C ALA A 19 -5.45 0.36 10.90
N GLU A 20 -4.80 1.39 10.39
CA GLU A 20 -5.13 2.06 9.12
C GLU A 20 -5.08 1.06 7.94
N PHE A 21 -4.03 0.24 7.87
CA PHE A 21 -3.90 -0.81 6.86
C PHE A 21 -4.97 -1.90 7.01
N GLY A 22 -5.28 -2.32 8.23
CA GLY A 22 -6.30 -3.35 8.50
C GLY A 22 -7.69 -2.94 8.01
N GLU A 23 -8.06 -1.66 8.17
CA GLU A 23 -9.30 -1.11 7.62
C GLU A 23 -9.30 -1.13 6.08
N LEU A 24 -8.23 -0.64 5.46
CA LEU A 24 -8.06 -0.65 4.01
C LEU A 24 -8.09 -2.07 3.44
N ALA A 25 -7.44 -3.03 4.08
CA ALA A 25 -7.42 -4.43 3.69
C ALA A 25 -8.84 -5.03 3.70
N ARG A 26 -9.65 -4.75 4.72
CA ARG A 26 -11.05 -5.19 4.77
C ARG A 26 -11.90 -4.61 3.63
N LEU A 27 -11.69 -3.33 3.29
CA LEU A 27 -12.37 -2.68 2.17
C LEU A 27 -11.97 -3.28 0.82
N TYR A 28 -10.67 -3.54 0.62
CA TYR A 28 -10.18 -4.26 -0.55
C TYR A 28 -10.84 -5.62 -0.70
N ASP A 29 -10.84 -6.43 0.36
CA ASP A 29 -11.44 -7.76 0.37
C ASP A 29 -12.93 -7.71 0.01
N GLY A 30 -13.67 -6.73 0.55
CA GLY A 30 -15.07 -6.49 0.22
C GLY A 30 -15.28 -6.14 -1.26
N ALA A 31 -14.46 -5.24 -1.79
CA ALA A 31 -14.52 -4.83 -3.20
C ALA A 31 -14.19 -5.99 -4.16
N PHE A 32 -13.12 -6.75 -3.88
CA PHE A 32 -12.76 -7.93 -4.68
C PHE A 32 -13.87 -8.98 -4.69
N ARG A 33 -14.45 -9.30 -3.52
CA ARG A 33 -15.59 -10.24 -3.44
C ARG A 33 -16.80 -9.74 -4.23
N SER A 34 -17.09 -8.44 -4.17
CA SER A 34 -18.22 -7.83 -4.88
C SER A 34 -18.03 -7.88 -6.39
N VAL A 35 -16.84 -7.53 -6.89
CA VAL A 35 -16.49 -7.62 -8.31
C VAL A 35 -16.58 -9.06 -8.79
N GLN A 36 -16.02 -10.01 -8.05
CA GLN A 36 -16.03 -11.42 -8.42
C GLN A 36 -17.47 -11.96 -8.49
N LYS A 37 -18.28 -11.70 -7.44
CA LYS A 37 -19.66 -12.13 -7.37
C LYS A 37 -20.47 -11.61 -8.56
N LEU A 38 -20.42 -10.30 -8.81
CA LEU A 38 -21.16 -9.67 -9.91
C LEU A 38 -20.76 -10.26 -11.27
N ARG A 39 -19.46 -10.45 -11.51
CA ARG A 39 -18.95 -11.02 -12.76
C ARG A 39 -19.48 -12.43 -13.01
N VAL A 40 -19.52 -13.26 -11.97
CA VAL A 40 -20.04 -14.62 -12.07
C VAL A 40 -21.55 -14.61 -12.30
N GLU A 41 -22.30 -13.83 -11.52
CA GLU A 41 -23.78 -13.79 -11.61
C GLU A 41 -24.29 -13.23 -12.94
N GLN A 42 -23.57 -12.28 -13.53
CA GLN A 42 -24.00 -11.58 -14.75
C GLN A 42 -23.19 -11.98 -15.99
N GLY A 43 -22.26 -12.92 -15.88
CA GLY A 43 -21.39 -13.34 -16.98
C GLY A 43 -20.49 -12.22 -17.52
N LEU A 44 -20.12 -11.26 -16.67
CA LEU A 44 -19.33 -10.09 -17.09
C LEU A 44 -17.82 -10.40 -17.08
N THR A 45 -17.14 -9.87 -18.08
CA THR A 45 -15.67 -9.76 -18.06
C THR A 45 -15.22 -8.69 -17.05
N LEU A 46 -13.93 -8.66 -16.74
CA LEU A 46 -13.39 -7.66 -15.81
C LEU A 46 -13.55 -6.22 -16.31
N THR A 47 -13.45 -6.01 -17.64
CA THR A 47 -13.60 -4.68 -18.25
C THR A 47 -15.05 -4.19 -18.28
N GLN A 48 -16.02 -5.10 -18.17
CA GLN A 48 -17.44 -4.77 -18.08
C GLN A 48 -17.92 -4.53 -16.64
N ALA A 49 -17.18 -5.02 -15.65
CA ALA A 49 -17.52 -4.81 -14.25
C ALA A 49 -17.23 -3.37 -13.82
N PRO A 50 -18.06 -2.77 -12.94
CA PRO A 50 -17.86 -1.42 -12.39
C PRO A 50 -16.77 -1.43 -11.30
N VAL A 51 -15.55 -1.84 -11.67
CA VAL A 51 -14.43 -2.03 -10.73
C VAL A 51 -14.09 -0.72 -10.02
N ARG A 52 -14.13 0.40 -10.73
CA ARG A 52 -13.80 1.71 -10.15
C ARG A 52 -14.77 2.08 -9.03
N GLU A 53 -16.07 1.95 -9.29
CA GLU A 53 -17.14 2.27 -8.37
C GLU A 53 -17.09 1.34 -7.14
N MET A 54 -16.85 0.05 -7.35
CA MET A 54 -16.75 -0.91 -6.26
C MET A 54 -15.54 -0.68 -5.34
N PHE A 55 -14.48 -0.05 -5.85
CA PHE A 55 -13.28 0.30 -5.10
C PHE A 55 -13.33 1.73 -4.53
N GLU A 56 -14.42 2.48 -4.72
CA GLU A 56 -14.55 3.84 -4.18
C GLU A 56 -14.39 3.92 -2.65
N PRO A 57 -14.90 2.96 -1.84
CA PRO A 57 -14.64 2.96 -0.40
C PRO A 57 -13.15 2.88 -0.04
N VAL A 58 -12.38 2.09 -0.79
CA VAL A 58 -10.91 2.00 -0.64
C VAL A 58 -10.29 3.35 -0.94
N ARG A 59 -10.69 3.99 -2.06
CA ARG A 59 -10.14 5.29 -2.46
C ARG A 59 -10.40 6.37 -1.43
N LYS A 60 -11.63 6.47 -0.96
CA LYS A 60 -12.04 7.42 0.06
C LYS A 60 -11.26 7.20 1.35
N ARG A 61 -11.19 5.96 1.84
CA ARG A 61 -10.48 5.67 3.08
C ARG A 61 -8.99 5.98 2.96
N TYR A 62 -8.36 5.62 1.84
CA TYR A 62 -6.96 5.95 1.59
C TYR A 62 -6.73 7.46 1.62
N ALA A 63 -7.54 8.24 0.88
CA ALA A 63 -7.43 9.70 0.89
C ALA A 63 -7.63 10.29 2.30
N GLU A 64 -8.55 9.76 3.10
CA GLU A 64 -8.73 10.22 4.49
C GLU A 64 -7.48 10.00 5.35
N VAL A 65 -6.88 8.80 5.29
CA VAL A 65 -5.68 8.49 6.10
C VAL A 65 -4.43 9.19 5.60
N THR A 66 -4.36 9.56 4.31
CA THR A 66 -3.21 10.25 3.71
C THR A 66 -3.42 11.77 3.61
N CYS A 67 -4.37 12.33 4.36
CA CYS A 67 -4.69 13.77 4.36
C CYS A 67 -5.01 14.35 2.97
N GLY A 68 -5.70 13.57 2.14
CA GLY A 68 -6.18 13.95 0.81
C GLY A 68 -5.26 13.55 -0.33
N ASP A 69 -4.12 12.92 -0.07
CA ASP A 69 -3.21 12.46 -1.12
C ASP A 69 -3.66 11.11 -1.69
N ASP A 70 -4.34 11.12 -2.84
CA ASP A 70 -4.83 9.93 -3.52
C ASP A 70 -3.93 9.43 -4.67
N ARG A 71 -2.77 10.08 -4.90
CA ARG A 71 -1.88 9.80 -6.04
C ARG A 71 -1.41 8.35 -6.09
N TYR A 72 -1.29 7.71 -4.94
CA TYR A 72 -0.75 6.37 -4.77
C TYR A 72 -1.79 5.37 -4.25
N VAL A 73 -3.07 5.66 -4.44
CA VAL A 73 -4.16 4.81 -3.94
C VAL A 73 -4.11 3.38 -4.49
N ASN A 74 -3.65 3.20 -5.73
CA ASN A 74 -3.46 1.89 -6.33
C ASN A 74 -2.24 1.13 -5.75
N ASP A 75 -1.34 1.85 -5.08
CA ASP A 75 -0.15 1.33 -4.42
C ASP A 75 -0.30 1.22 -2.90
N ALA A 76 -1.47 1.55 -2.35
CA ALA A 76 -1.75 1.59 -0.91
C ALA A 76 -1.31 0.33 -0.15
N ARG A 77 -1.39 -0.84 -0.80
CA ARG A 77 -0.97 -2.11 -0.19
C ARG A 77 0.53 -2.17 0.14
N HIS A 78 1.36 -1.43 -0.60
CA HIS A 78 2.80 -1.33 -0.35
C HIS A 78 3.16 -0.21 0.63
N HIS A 79 2.18 0.59 1.07
CA HIS A 79 2.36 1.72 1.99
C HIS A 79 2.15 1.30 3.46
N ARG A 80 2.16 0.01 3.76
CA ARG A 80 2.07 -0.51 5.13
C ARG A 80 3.42 -0.35 5.83
N LEU A 81 3.43 0.33 6.96
CA LEU A 81 4.64 0.63 7.72
C LEU A 81 5.40 -0.64 8.13
N ALA A 82 4.69 -1.68 8.60
CA ALA A 82 5.30 -2.94 9.02
C ALA A 82 5.98 -3.73 7.89
N ASN A 83 5.79 -3.35 6.62
CA ASN A 83 6.54 -3.95 5.53
C ASN A 83 8.01 -3.49 5.51
N TYR A 84 8.35 -2.37 6.13
CA TYR A 84 9.66 -1.75 6.07
C TYR A 84 10.48 -2.06 7.32
N GLY A 85 11.79 -2.20 7.13
CA GLY A 85 12.72 -2.31 8.26
C GLY A 85 13.11 -0.93 8.81
N PRO A 86 13.95 -0.89 9.85
CA PRO A 86 14.43 0.36 10.42
C PRO A 86 15.20 1.20 9.38
N PRO A 87 15.45 2.49 9.64
CA PRO A 87 16.37 3.30 8.84
C PRO A 87 17.76 2.67 8.72
N CYS A 88 18.36 2.76 7.54
CA CYS A 88 19.75 2.34 7.32
C CYS A 88 20.70 3.17 8.20
N ALA A 89 21.61 2.50 8.91
CA ALA A 89 22.60 3.17 9.77
C ALA A 89 23.55 4.10 9.00
N GLN A 90 23.79 3.86 7.71
CA GLN A 90 24.68 4.69 6.90
C GLN A 90 23.94 5.86 6.21
N CYS A 91 22.79 5.63 5.56
CA CYS A 91 22.12 6.65 4.75
C CYS A 91 20.75 7.11 5.27
N GLY A 92 20.24 6.54 6.35
CA GLY A 92 18.95 6.90 6.96
C GLY A 92 17.71 6.50 6.17
N LYS A 93 17.81 5.99 4.94
CA LYS A 93 16.64 5.51 4.17
C LYS A 93 16.07 4.23 4.81
N PRO A 94 14.73 4.04 4.82
CA PRO A 94 14.10 2.87 5.43
C PRO A 94 14.49 1.60 4.68
N LEU A 95 14.86 0.55 5.41
CA LEU A 95 15.18 -0.73 4.78
C LEU A 95 13.94 -1.31 4.07
N ARG A 96 14.17 -1.94 2.91
CA ARG A 96 13.10 -2.44 2.02
C ARG A 96 12.16 -3.42 2.70
N THR A 97 12.68 -4.20 3.65
CA THR A 97 11.92 -5.14 4.47
C THR A 97 12.51 -5.20 5.87
N VAL A 98 11.72 -5.67 6.83
CA VAL A 98 12.17 -5.95 8.22
C VAL A 98 13.35 -6.93 8.29
N ASN A 99 13.50 -7.78 7.27
CA ASN A 99 14.54 -8.80 7.18
C ASN A 99 15.69 -8.43 6.21
N ALA A 100 15.77 -7.17 5.76
CA ALA A 100 16.78 -6.75 4.80
C ALA A 100 18.20 -7.00 5.35
N LYS A 101 19.06 -7.58 4.51
CA LYS A 101 20.50 -7.78 4.81
C LYS A 101 21.39 -6.67 4.24
N LEU A 102 20.86 -5.89 3.31
CA LEU A 102 21.55 -4.84 2.59
C LEU A 102 20.61 -3.63 2.40
N CYS A 103 21.15 -2.42 2.51
CA CYS A 103 20.41 -1.21 2.22
C CYS A 103 20.16 -1.08 0.71
N GLY A 104 18.89 -1.02 0.30
CA GLY A 104 18.52 -0.89 -1.11
C GLY A 104 18.84 0.46 -1.77
N SER A 105 19.45 1.41 -1.04
CA SER A 105 19.84 2.76 -1.54
C SER A 105 21.35 2.90 -1.63
N CYS A 106 22.08 2.63 -0.55
CA CYS A 106 23.54 2.81 -0.51
C CYS A 106 24.33 1.49 -0.53
N MET A 107 23.65 0.34 -0.57
CA MET A 107 24.26 -0.98 -0.50
C MET A 107 25.06 -1.24 0.79
N HIS A 108 24.86 -0.46 1.86
CA HIS A 108 25.44 -0.77 3.16
C HIS A 108 24.85 -2.07 3.74
N PRO A 109 25.68 -3.00 4.22
CA PRO A 109 25.19 -4.14 5.00
C PRO A 109 24.38 -3.69 6.22
N VAL A 110 23.28 -4.39 6.53
CA VAL A 110 22.43 -4.07 7.71
C VAL A 110 23.04 -4.64 9.00
N PHE A 111 23.94 -5.61 8.87
CA PHE A 111 24.76 -6.17 9.92
C PHE A 111 26.23 -5.86 9.58
N PRO A 112 27.13 -5.72 10.56
CA PRO A 112 28.56 -5.92 10.30
C PRO A 112 28.84 -7.33 9.77
#